data_AF-A0A7Y1YV82-F1
#
_entry.id   AF-A0A7Y1YV82-F1
#
_cell.length_a   1.000
_cell.length_b   1.000
_cell.length_c   1.000
_cell.angle_alpha   90.00
_cell.angle_beta   90.00
_cell.angle_gamma   90.00
#
_symmetry.space_group_name_H-M   'P 1'
#
loop_
_entity.id
_entity.type
_entity.pdbx_description
1 polymer ?
#
loop_
_entity_poly.entity_id
_entity_poly.type
_entity_poly.pdbx_seq_one_letter_code
_entity_poly.pdbx_strand_id
1 'polypeptide(L)'
;MDTVAIPEPRLPRRVLMGPGPSDVYPEVLAAMARPTIGHLDPAFVEFMDQLNERLRHAFKTRNAVTLPISAPGSAGMECCLVNLLEPGEKIVIATNGVFGGRMQEIVKRCGAVPVNVDFEWGTPADPDRMREALEAHPDAVALAFVHSETSTGVRSDAEALCALAHEFECLAIVDAVTTLGGIELRVDDWGVDAIYSGTQKCLSAPPGLSPVSFSAA
;
A
#
# COMPACT_ATOMS: atom_id res chain seq x y z
N MET A 1 -42.37 -11.10 -19.62
CA MET A 1 -42.13 -10.14 -18.53
C MET A 1 -42.07 -8.77 -19.18
N ASP A 2 -43.01 -7.89 -18.85
CA ASP A 2 -42.91 -6.49 -19.25
C ASP A 2 -41.68 -5.89 -18.56
N THR A 3 -40.68 -5.53 -19.35
CA THR A 3 -39.47 -4.90 -18.84
C THR A 3 -39.81 -3.48 -18.41
N VAL A 4 -39.96 -3.25 -17.10
CA VAL A 4 -40.00 -1.90 -16.53
C VAL A 4 -38.66 -1.24 -16.85
N ALA A 5 -38.69 -0.12 -17.57
CA ALA A 5 -37.48 0.63 -17.88
C ALA A 5 -36.89 1.23 -16.59
N ILE A 6 -35.68 0.81 -16.23
CA ILE A 6 -34.89 1.45 -15.17
C ILE A 6 -34.16 2.63 -15.82
N PRO A 7 -34.45 3.88 -15.42
CA PRO A 7 -33.79 5.04 -16.01
C PRO A 7 -32.30 5.04 -15.68
N GLU A 8 -31.46 5.43 -16.65
CA GLU A 8 -30.02 5.56 -16.41
C GLU A 8 -29.72 6.59 -15.32
N PRO A 9 -28.85 6.26 -14.34
CA PRO A 9 -28.46 7.20 -13.31
C PRO A 9 -27.64 8.34 -13.92
N ARG A 10 -28.12 9.57 -13.74
CA ARG A 10 -27.38 10.78 -14.12
C ARG A 10 -26.54 11.27 -12.94
N LEU A 11 -25.27 10.88 -12.93
CA LEU A 11 -24.32 11.36 -11.94
C LEU A 11 -23.79 12.74 -12.35
N PRO A 12 -23.72 13.72 -11.44
CA PRO A 12 -23.23 15.03 -11.78
C PRO A 12 -21.70 15.04 -11.82
N ARG A 13 -21.11 15.83 -12.73
CA ARG A 13 -19.66 16.01 -12.77
C ARG A 13 -19.18 16.67 -11.47
N ARG A 14 -18.06 16.19 -10.93
CA ARG A 14 -17.40 16.72 -9.74
C ARG A 14 -15.92 16.95 -10.04
N VAL A 15 -15.29 17.78 -9.22
CA VAL A 15 -13.85 17.89 -9.11
C VAL A 15 -13.49 17.32 -7.74
N LEU A 16 -12.74 16.22 -7.73
CA LEU A 16 -12.47 15.46 -6.51
C LEU A 16 -11.20 15.97 -5.81
N MET A 17 -11.39 16.92 -4.89
CA MET A 17 -10.30 17.54 -4.08
C MET A 17 -10.22 16.96 -2.65
N GLY A 18 -10.90 15.85 -2.40
CA GLY A 18 -10.84 15.14 -1.12
C GLY A 18 -9.62 14.22 -1.04
N PRO A 19 -9.47 13.49 0.08
CA PRO A 19 -8.36 12.56 0.28
C PRO A 19 -8.38 11.36 -0.70
N GLY A 20 -9.51 11.06 -1.32
CA GLY A 20 -9.66 10.06 -2.38
C GLY A 20 -11.10 9.53 -2.48
N PRO A 21 -11.49 8.92 -3.61
CA PRO A 21 -10.69 8.78 -4.84
C PRO A 21 -10.42 10.14 -5.49
N SER A 22 -9.28 10.25 -6.18
CA SER A 22 -8.97 11.43 -7.01
C SER A 22 -9.70 11.34 -8.36
N ASP A 23 -9.73 12.45 -9.09
CA ASP A 23 -10.15 12.42 -10.50
C ASP A 23 -9.24 11.46 -11.30
N VAL A 24 -9.86 10.72 -12.21
CA VAL A 24 -9.21 9.73 -13.06
C VAL A 24 -8.83 10.36 -14.38
N TYR A 25 -7.59 10.14 -14.81
CA TYR A 25 -7.09 10.70 -16.06
C TYR A 25 -7.91 10.18 -17.26
N PRO A 26 -8.33 11.03 -18.22
CA PRO A 26 -9.23 10.61 -19.30
C PRO A 26 -8.76 9.38 -20.10
N GLU A 27 -7.44 9.26 -20.30
CA GLU A 27 -6.81 8.15 -21.02
C GLU A 27 -6.95 6.82 -20.26
N VAL A 28 -6.99 6.85 -18.92
CA VAL A 28 -7.26 5.68 -18.09
C VAL A 28 -8.72 5.24 -18.23
N LEU A 29 -9.67 6.19 -18.22
CA LEU A 29 -11.08 5.90 -18.47
C LEU A 29 -11.30 5.33 -19.87
N ALA A 30 -10.64 5.90 -20.88
CA ALA A 30 -10.68 5.38 -22.25
C ALA A 30 -10.07 3.97 -22.36
N ALA A 31 -8.99 3.69 -21.61
CA ALA A 31 -8.39 2.37 -21.57
C ALA A 31 -9.32 1.31 -20.95
N MET A 32 -10.11 1.68 -19.93
CA MET A 32 -11.08 0.77 -19.30
C MET A 32 -12.28 0.42 -20.18
N ALA A 33 -12.56 1.21 -21.22
CA ALA A 33 -13.61 0.91 -22.18
C ALA A 33 -13.18 -0.06 -23.30
N ARG A 34 -11.92 -0.51 -23.30
CA ARG A 34 -11.40 -1.45 -24.31
C ARG A 34 -11.99 -2.85 -24.11
N PRO A 35 -12.18 -3.64 -25.18
CA PRO A 35 -12.65 -5.02 -25.09
C PRO A 35 -11.74 -5.88 -24.21
N THR A 36 -12.33 -6.86 -23.52
CA THR A 36 -11.58 -7.85 -22.74
C THR A 36 -10.84 -8.81 -23.66
N ILE A 37 -9.71 -9.31 -23.18
CA ILE A 37 -8.89 -10.36 -23.81
C ILE A 37 -8.91 -11.59 -22.88
N GLY A 38 -8.74 -12.79 -23.43
CA GLY A 38 -8.66 -14.01 -22.65
C GLY A 38 -7.46 -14.01 -21.69
N HIS A 39 -7.65 -14.49 -20.45
CA HIS A 39 -6.62 -14.47 -19.40
C HIS A 39 -5.37 -15.33 -19.68
N LEU A 40 -5.44 -16.26 -20.65
CA LEU A 40 -4.31 -17.06 -21.13
C LEU A 40 -3.85 -16.67 -22.54
N ASP A 41 -4.43 -15.61 -23.11
CA ASP A 41 -4.02 -15.10 -24.41
C ASP A 41 -2.56 -14.62 -24.32
N PRO A 42 -1.68 -14.98 -25.28
CA PRO A 42 -0.29 -14.52 -25.26
C PRO A 42 -0.15 -12.99 -25.16
N ALA A 43 -1.07 -12.22 -25.77
CA ALA A 43 -1.05 -10.77 -25.68
C ALA A 43 -1.36 -10.26 -24.25
N PHE A 44 -2.20 -10.99 -23.50
CA PHE A 44 -2.47 -10.67 -22.10
C PHE A 44 -1.24 -10.95 -21.22
N VAL A 45 -0.56 -12.09 -21.44
CA VAL A 45 0.66 -12.44 -20.70
C VAL A 45 1.76 -11.40 -20.94
N GLU A 46 2.01 -11.04 -22.20
CA GLU A 46 3.00 -10.01 -22.55
C GLU A 46 2.64 -8.65 -21.93
N PHE A 47 1.35 -8.26 -21.95
CA PHE A 47 0.89 -7.04 -21.32
C PHE A 47 1.14 -7.04 -19.80
N MET A 48 0.90 -8.17 -19.12
CA MET A 48 1.16 -8.30 -17.69
C MET A 48 2.65 -8.19 -17.35
N ASP A 49 3.54 -8.74 -18.17
CA ASP A 49 5.00 -8.58 -17.99
C ASP A 49 5.41 -7.12 -18.11
N GLN A 50 4.89 -6.41 -19.13
CA GLN A 50 5.13 -4.98 -19.31
C GLN A 50 4.55 -4.15 -18.15
N LEU A 51 3.39 -4.53 -17.63
CA LEU A 51 2.77 -3.87 -16.47
C LEU A 51 3.63 -4.03 -15.22
N ASN A 52 4.11 -5.24 -14.94
CA ASN A 52 4.99 -5.52 -13.81
C ASN A 52 6.30 -4.71 -13.90
N GLU A 53 6.87 -4.55 -15.09
CA GLU A 53 8.05 -3.70 -15.32
C GLU A 53 7.76 -2.22 -15.05
N ARG A 54 6.59 -1.72 -15.47
CA ARG A 54 6.17 -0.34 -15.20
C ARG A 54 5.93 -0.11 -13.70
N LEU A 55 5.40 -1.10 -12.99
CA LEU A 55 5.25 -1.03 -11.53
C LEU A 55 6.60 -1.02 -10.83
N ARG A 56 7.56 -1.86 -11.25
CA ARG A 56 8.95 -1.80 -10.77
C ARG A 56 9.56 -0.42 -10.94
N HIS A 57 9.37 0.19 -12.11
CA HIS A 57 9.81 1.56 -12.35
C HIS A 57 9.14 2.58 -11.42
N ALA A 58 7.81 2.49 -11.24
CA ALA A 58 7.06 3.40 -10.37
C ALA A 58 7.50 3.32 -8.90
N PHE A 59 7.77 2.10 -8.41
CA PHE A 59 8.30 1.87 -7.07
C PHE A 59 9.80 2.16 -6.95
N LYS A 60 10.52 2.31 -8.07
CA LYS A 60 11.98 2.35 -8.14
C LYS A 60 12.62 1.13 -7.47
N THR A 61 12.23 -0.05 -7.95
CA THR A 61 12.68 -1.34 -7.44
C THR A 61 13.04 -2.31 -8.56
N ARG A 62 13.90 -3.27 -8.24
CA ARG A 62 14.20 -4.43 -9.10
C ARG A 62 13.55 -5.72 -8.61
N ASN A 63 12.69 -5.65 -7.61
CA ASN A 63 11.98 -6.79 -7.05
C ASN A 63 11.23 -7.57 -8.15
N ALA A 64 11.53 -8.87 -8.27
CA ALA A 64 10.87 -9.71 -9.25
C ALA A 64 9.36 -9.84 -8.94
N VAL A 65 9.01 -9.91 -7.64
CA VAL A 65 7.64 -9.96 -7.15
C VAL A 65 7.12 -8.51 -7.02
N THR A 66 6.80 -7.91 -8.16
CA THR A 66 6.07 -6.64 -8.23
C THR A 66 4.89 -6.81 -9.16
N LEU A 67 3.67 -6.71 -8.63
CA LEU A 67 2.46 -7.04 -9.37
C LEU A 67 1.24 -6.25 -8.87
N PRO A 68 0.18 -6.13 -9.69
CA PRO A 68 -1.09 -5.59 -9.26
C PRO A 68 -1.97 -6.69 -8.64
N ILE A 69 -2.50 -6.45 -7.44
CA ILE A 69 -3.56 -7.25 -6.82
C ILE A 69 -4.92 -6.70 -7.26
N SER A 70 -5.81 -7.60 -7.70
CA SER A 70 -7.20 -7.30 -8.10
C SER A 70 -8.11 -7.00 -6.90
N ALA A 71 -7.75 -5.99 -6.11
CA ALA A 71 -8.51 -5.53 -4.95
C ALA A 71 -8.11 -4.08 -4.56
N PRO A 72 -8.89 -3.38 -3.71
CA PRO A 72 -8.52 -2.04 -3.23
C PRO A 72 -7.22 -2.03 -2.42
N GLY A 73 -6.63 -0.84 -2.20
CA GLY A 73 -5.36 -0.70 -1.45
C GLY A 73 -5.30 -1.37 -0.07
N SER A 74 -6.43 -1.44 0.67
CA SER A 74 -6.46 -2.17 1.95
C SER A 74 -6.29 -3.69 1.81
N ALA A 75 -6.58 -4.26 0.65
CA ALA A 75 -6.25 -5.66 0.38
C ALA A 75 -4.77 -5.85 0.04
N GLY A 76 -4.06 -4.82 -0.44
CA GLY A 76 -2.61 -4.82 -0.50
C GLY A 76 -1.97 -4.82 0.89
N MET A 77 -2.51 -4.01 1.80
CA MET A 77 -2.14 -4.04 3.22
C MET A 77 -2.32 -5.43 3.82
N GLU A 78 -3.48 -6.05 3.60
CA GLU A 78 -3.75 -7.42 4.04
C GLU A 78 -2.84 -8.44 3.37
N CYS A 79 -2.58 -8.32 2.07
CA CYS A 79 -1.66 -9.18 1.34
C CYS A 79 -0.25 -9.15 1.94
N CYS A 80 0.30 -7.97 2.24
CA CYS A 80 1.62 -7.87 2.86
C CYS A 80 1.64 -8.47 4.27
N LEU A 81 0.67 -8.12 5.12
CA LEU A 81 0.68 -8.55 6.53
C LEU A 81 0.39 -10.06 6.68
N VAL A 82 -0.58 -10.60 5.94
CA VAL A 82 -0.98 -12.02 6.05
C VAL A 82 0.09 -12.97 5.49
N ASN A 83 0.87 -12.55 4.49
CA ASN A 83 1.90 -13.41 3.89
C ASN A 83 3.25 -13.35 4.61
N LEU A 84 3.49 -12.36 5.47
CA LEU A 84 4.78 -12.14 6.13
C LEU A 84 4.77 -12.42 7.63
N LEU A 85 3.59 -12.59 8.23
CA LEU A 85 3.45 -12.80 9.67
C LEU A 85 2.81 -14.16 9.95
N GLU A 86 3.41 -14.88 10.88
CA GLU A 86 2.89 -16.12 11.45
C GLU A 86 2.16 -15.85 12.79
N PRO A 87 1.23 -16.73 13.20
CA PRO A 87 0.57 -16.62 14.50
C PRO A 87 1.57 -16.58 15.67
N GLY A 88 1.42 -15.58 16.55
CA GLY A 88 2.28 -15.36 17.70
C GLY A 88 3.51 -14.47 17.45
N GLU A 89 3.88 -14.20 16.20
CA GLU A 89 4.98 -13.28 15.88
C GLU A 89 4.60 -11.83 16.24
N LYS A 90 5.60 -11.04 16.64
CA LYS A 90 5.41 -9.64 17.00
C LYS A 90 5.78 -8.72 15.84
N ILE A 91 5.01 -7.66 15.67
CA ILE A 91 5.29 -6.59 14.71
C ILE A 91 5.12 -5.24 15.40
N VAL A 92 6.10 -4.35 15.25
CA VAL A 92 6.03 -2.98 15.76
C VAL A 92 5.32 -2.10 14.73
N ILE A 93 4.26 -1.38 15.13
CA ILE A 93 3.43 -0.59 14.22
C ILE A 93 3.37 0.86 14.68
N ALA A 94 3.78 1.78 13.82
CA ALA A 94 3.58 3.21 14.04
C ALA A 94 2.10 3.58 13.79
N THR A 95 1.43 4.14 14.80
CA THR A 95 0.03 4.58 14.70
C THR A 95 -0.07 6.09 14.93
N ASN A 96 -0.03 6.85 13.85
CA ASN A 96 -0.21 8.32 13.84
C ASN A 96 -1.50 8.77 13.13
N GLY A 97 -2.42 7.83 12.88
CA GLY A 97 -3.71 8.07 12.23
C GLY A 97 -4.50 6.78 12.00
N VAL A 98 -5.49 6.86 11.10
CA VAL A 98 -6.45 5.76 10.84
C VAL A 98 -5.79 4.49 10.27
N PHE A 99 -4.78 4.61 9.41
CA PHE A 99 -4.28 3.47 8.64
C PHE A 99 -3.30 2.61 9.43
N GLY A 100 -2.51 3.19 10.36
CA GLY A 100 -1.74 2.41 11.34
C GLY A 100 -2.64 1.52 12.21
N GLY A 101 -3.78 2.07 12.67
CA GLY A 101 -4.80 1.29 13.39
C GLY A 101 -5.43 0.18 12.53
N ARG A 102 -5.54 0.38 11.21
CA ARG A 102 -6.01 -0.67 10.30
C ARG A 102 -5.02 -1.83 10.16
N MET A 103 -3.72 -1.53 10.12
CA MET A 103 -2.67 -2.57 10.14
C MET A 103 -2.79 -3.41 11.42
N GLN A 104 -2.93 -2.76 12.58
CA GLN A 104 -3.11 -3.44 13.86
C GLN A 104 -4.29 -4.43 13.84
N GLU A 105 -5.44 -4.03 13.29
CA GLU A 105 -6.61 -4.90 13.22
C GLU A 105 -6.40 -6.10 12.29
N ILE A 106 -5.66 -5.94 11.20
CA ILE A 106 -5.28 -7.06 10.32
C ILE A 106 -4.32 -7.99 11.06
N VAL A 107 -3.27 -7.47 11.68
CA VAL A 107 -2.27 -8.27 12.43
C VAL A 107 -2.95 -9.14 13.49
N LYS A 108 -3.88 -8.59 14.27
CA LYS A 108 -4.67 -9.37 15.25
C LYS A 108 -5.47 -10.49 14.59
N ARG A 109 -6.05 -10.26 13.41
CA ARG A 109 -6.84 -11.26 12.67
C ARG A 109 -5.97 -12.37 12.09
N CYS A 110 -4.71 -12.07 11.76
CA CYS A 110 -3.71 -13.06 11.35
C CYS A 110 -3.23 -13.95 12.53
N GLY A 111 -3.54 -13.58 13.77
CA GLY A 111 -3.04 -14.26 14.98
C GLY A 111 -1.66 -13.78 15.43
N ALA A 112 -1.08 -12.80 14.74
CA ALA A 112 0.14 -12.12 15.15
C ALA A 112 -0.15 -11.08 16.25
N VAL A 113 0.91 -10.57 16.88
CA VAL A 113 0.85 -9.71 18.06
C VAL A 113 1.33 -8.29 17.69
N PRO A 114 0.42 -7.30 17.54
CA PRO A 114 0.85 -5.95 17.26
C PRO A 114 1.40 -5.26 18.52
N VAL A 115 2.59 -4.68 18.38
CA VAL A 115 3.19 -3.75 19.34
C VAL A 115 2.98 -2.34 18.79
N ASN A 116 1.93 -1.68 19.25
CA ASN A 116 1.60 -0.34 18.77
C ASN A 116 2.48 0.74 19.43
N VAL A 117 3.04 1.61 18.62
CA VAL A 117 3.62 2.89 19.06
C VAL A 117 2.67 4.00 18.63
N ASP A 118 1.89 4.50 19.59
CA ASP A 118 0.90 5.54 19.33
C ASP A 118 1.54 6.94 19.33
N PHE A 119 1.17 7.73 18.33
CA PHE A 119 1.60 9.11 18.16
C PHE A 119 0.39 10.05 18.18
N GLU A 120 0.65 11.31 18.53
CA GLU A 120 -0.37 12.35 18.39
C GLU A 120 -0.72 12.50 16.90
N TRP A 121 -2.02 12.53 16.59
CA TRP A 121 -2.48 12.70 15.22
C TRP A 121 -2.04 14.05 14.67
N GLY A 122 -1.43 14.05 13.48
CA GLY A 122 -0.79 15.25 12.93
C GLY A 122 0.70 15.35 13.23
N THR A 123 1.30 14.31 13.85
CA THR A 123 2.76 14.17 13.98
C THR A 123 3.28 12.96 13.20
N PRO A 124 4.51 13.03 12.64
CA PRO A 124 5.12 11.89 11.95
C PRO A 124 5.48 10.79 12.94
N ALA A 125 5.64 9.56 12.44
CA ALA A 125 6.23 8.50 13.24
C ALA A 125 7.70 8.87 13.55
N ASP A 126 8.01 8.98 14.84
CA ASP A 126 9.35 9.33 15.35
C ASP A 126 10.24 8.08 15.39
N PRO A 127 11.35 8.03 14.63
CA PRO A 127 12.28 6.89 14.64
C PRO A 127 12.82 6.56 16.04
N ASP A 128 13.02 7.55 16.92
CA ASP A 128 13.58 7.29 18.25
C ASP A 128 12.58 6.53 19.13
N ARG A 129 11.29 6.90 19.07
CA ARG A 129 10.22 6.16 19.77
C ARG A 129 9.98 4.77 19.20
N MET A 130 10.17 4.61 17.88
CA MET A 130 10.11 3.30 17.24
C MET A 130 11.28 2.42 17.68
N ARG A 131 12.48 2.99 17.85
CA ARG A 131 13.66 2.30 18.37
C ARG A 131 13.43 1.81 19.80
N GLU A 132 12.92 2.65 20.68
CA GLU A 132 12.58 2.25 22.06
C GLU A 132 11.63 1.03 22.09
N ALA A 133 10.66 0.98 21.18
CA ALA A 133 9.75 -0.15 21.08
C ALA A 133 10.44 -1.42 20.56
N LEU A 134 11.33 -1.32 19.57
CA LEU A 134 12.11 -2.45 19.09
C LEU A 134 13.09 -2.97 20.15
N GLU A 135 13.71 -2.10 20.94
CA GLU A 135 14.57 -2.49 22.08
C GLU A 135 13.78 -3.21 23.18
N ALA A 136 12.55 -2.79 23.45
CA ALA A 136 11.65 -3.45 24.39
C ALA A 136 11.07 -4.77 23.86
N HIS A 137 11.08 -4.96 22.53
CA HIS A 137 10.52 -6.12 21.83
C HIS A 137 11.54 -6.68 20.83
N PRO A 138 12.69 -7.21 21.30
CA PRO A 138 13.75 -7.72 20.42
C PRO A 138 13.35 -9.00 19.66
N ASP A 139 12.16 -9.55 19.94
CA ASP A 139 11.56 -10.67 19.24
C ASP A 139 10.53 -10.24 18.18
N ALA A 140 10.46 -8.93 17.85
CA ALA A 140 9.71 -8.46 16.70
C ALA A 140 10.35 -8.93 15.39
N VAL A 141 9.52 -9.32 14.42
CA VAL A 141 9.96 -9.78 13.10
C VAL A 141 9.80 -8.71 12.02
N ALA A 142 9.05 -7.65 12.31
CA ALA A 142 8.74 -6.59 11.36
C ALA A 142 8.48 -5.24 12.05
N LEU A 143 8.70 -4.17 11.29
CA LEU A 143 8.26 -2.81 11.58
C LEU A 143 7.35 -2.34 10.44
N ALA A 144 6.13 -1.89 10.77
CA ALA A 144 5.19 -1.33 9.80
C ALA A 144 4.85 0.12 10.09
N PHE A 145 4.72 0.92 9.03
CA PHE A 145 4.33 2.33 9.13
C PHE A 145 3.64 2.83 7.87
N VAL A 146 2.93 3.95 8.02
CA VAL A 146 2.30 4.66 6.91
C VAL A 146 3.21 5.78 6.43
N HIS A 147 3.62 5.75 5.15
CA HIS A 147 4.52 6.77 4.60
C HIS A 147 3.85 8.14 4.53
N SER A 148 2.59 8.21 4.09
CA SER A 148 1.76 9.41 4.23
C SER A 148 0.39 9.07 4.82
N GLU A 149 0.20 9.44 6.08
CA GLU A 149 -1.02 9.17 6.83
C GLU A 149 -2.13 10.09 6.32
N THR A 150 -3.00 9.52 5.48
CA THR A 150 -4.01 10.29 4.74
C THR A 150 -5.00 10.99 5.66
N SER A 151 -5.28 10.42 6.84
CA SER A 151 -6.24 11.00 7.78
C SER A 151 -5.73 12.29 8.44
N THR A 152 -4.42 12.51 8.45
CA THR A 152 -3.77 13.67 9.07
C THR A 152 -2.98 14.53 8.08
N GLY A 153 -2.68 14.01 6.89
CA GLY A 153 -1.87 14.68 5.87
C GLY A 153 -0.37 14.67 6.16
N VAL A 154 0.07 13.93 7.17
CA VAL A 154 1.46 13.88 7.60
C VAL A 154 2.26 12.86 6.80
N ARG A 155 3.53 13.18 6.57
CA ARG A 155 4.53 12.28 5.99
C ARG A 155 5.50 11.82 7.07
N SER A 156 5.68 10.51 7.19
CA SER A 156 6.72 9.89 8.04
C SER A 156 8.04 9.75 7.27
N ASP A 157 9.17 9.68 7.96
CA ASP A 157 10.49 9.47 7.34
C ASP A 157 10.69 7.98 6.98
N ALA A 158 10.30 7.61 5.77
CA ALA A 158 10.38 6.22 5.33
C ALA A 158 11.81 5.69 5.26
N GLU A 159 12.80 6.51 4.89
CA GLU A 159 14.20 6.09 4.78
C GLU A 159 14.76 5.75 6.16
N ALA A 160 14.53 6.62 7.15
CA ALA A 160 14.98 6.38 8.52
C ALA A 160 14.28 5.17 9.16
N LEU A 161 12.99 4.99 8.95
CA LEU A 161 12.22 3.89 9.53
C LEU A 161 12.57 2.53 8.92
N CYS A 162 12.87 2.47 7.61
CA CYS A 162 13.33 1.22 7.00
C CYS A 162 14.74 0.85 7.45
N ALA A 163 15.66 1.83 7.49
CA ALA A 163 17.00 1.60 8.05
C ALA A 163 16.94 1.10 9.50
N LEU A 164 16.07 1.70 10.32
CA LEU A 164 15.83 1.26 11.69
C LEU A 164 15.31 -0.18 11.77
N ALA A 165 14.39 -0.58 10.91
CA ALA A 165 13.89 -1.96 10.89
C ALA A 165 15.05 -2.96 10.68
N HIS A 166 15.94 -2.67 9.73
CA HIS A 166 17.09 -3.53 9.42
C HIS A 166 18.17 -3.53 10.51
N GLU A 167 18.35 -2.45 11.26
CA GLU A 167 19.22 -2.45 12.45
C GLU A 167 18.80 -3.49 13.50
N PHE A 168 17.51 -3.82 13.54
CA PHE A 168 16.92 -4.80 14.46
C PHE A 168 16.53 -6.12 13.76
N GLU A 169 17.08 -6.39 12.57
CA GLU A 169 16.81 -7.61 11.79
C GLU A 169 15.29 -7.83 11.51
N CYS A 170 14.52 -6.75 11.46
CA CYS A 170 13.09 -6.74 11.17
C CYS A 170 12.82 -6.41 9.70
N LEU A 171 11.75 -6.98 9.13
CA LEU A 171 11.22 -6.58 7.83
C LEU A 171 10.61 -5.17 7.89
N ALA A 172 10.86 -4.33 6.89
CA ALA A 172 10.23 -3.02 6.72
C ALA A 172 8.97 -3.10 5.83
N ILE A 173 7.79 -2.87 6.42
CA ILE A 173 6.49 -2.91 5.72
C ILE A 173 5.90 -1.48 5.59
N VAL A 174 5.70 -1.02 4.36
CA VAL A 174 5.35 0.39 4.07
C VAL A 174 3.98 0.52 3.39
N ASP A 175 3.09 1.30 3.98
CA ASP A 175 1.90 1.81 3.27
C ASP A 175 2.27 3.02 2.42
N ALA A 176 2.16 2.86 1.09
CA ALA A 176 2.40 3.90 0.11
C ALA A 176 1.16 4.22 -0.75
N VAL A 177 -0.05 3.98 -0.22
CA VAL A 177 -1.32 4.23 -0.92
C VAL A 177 -1.44 5.67 -1.43
N THR A 178 -0.96 6.65 -0.66
CA THR A 178 -1.02 8.09 -1.02
C THR A 178 0.30 8.68 -1.48
N THR A 179 1.36 7.88 -1.62
CA THR A 179 2.70 8.40 -1.94
C THR A 179 3.25 7.90 -3.28
N LEU A 180 2.86 6.70 -3.74
CA LEU A 180 3.30 6.16 -5.03
C LEU A 180 2.87 7.08 -6.18
N GLY A 181 3.84 7.70 -6.85
CA GLY A 181 3.63 8.67 -7.93
C GLY A 181 3.30 10.10 -7.47
N GLY A 182 3.20 10.36 -6.16
CA GLY A 182 2.88 11.67 -5.60
C GLY A 182 4.08 12.37 -4.96
N ILE A 183 4.92 11.63 -4.24
CA ILE A 183 6.15 12.12 -3.61
C ILE A 183 7.28 11.13 -3.85
N GLU A 184 8.50 11.47 -3.41
CA GLU A 184 9.64 10.56 -3.52
C GLU A 184 9.37 9.24 -2.79
N LEU A 185 9.62 8.14 -3.47
CA LEU A 185 9.54 6.78 -2.97
C LEU A 185 10.63 5.96 -3.69
N ARG A 186 11.61 5.45 -2.94
CA ARG A 186 12.78 4.73 -3.48
C ARG A 186 12.89 3.36 -2.82
N VAL A 187 12.11 2.39 -3.29
CA VAL A 187 11.94 1.08 -2.61
C VAL A 187 13.26 0.35 -2.41
N ASP A 188 14.09 0.20 -3.46
CA ASP A 188 15.39 -0.49 -3.32
C ASP A 188 16.36 0.34 -2.47
N ASP A 189 16.46 1.65 -2.71
CA ASP A 189 17.45 2.51 -2.03
C ASP A 189 17.18 2.63 -0.53
N TRP A 190 15.91 2.54 -0.11
CA TRP A 190 15.50 2.64 1.28
C TRP A 190 15.43 1.29 1.98
N GLY A 191 15.65 0.17 1.28
CA GLY A 191 15.56 -1.16 1.87
C GLY A 191 14.13 -1.54 2.28
N VAL A 192 13.13 -1.21 1.46
CA VAL A 192 11.75 -1.60 1.77
C VAL A 192 11.52 -3.07 1.43
N ASP A 193 11.10 -3.87 2.42
CA ASP A 193 10.89 -5.31 2.22
C ASP A 193 9.51 -5.64 1.65
N ALA A 194 8.48 -4.93 2.09
CA ALA A 194 7.15 -5.06 1.55
C ALA A 194 6.46 -3.71 1.45
N ILE A 195 5.87 -3.46 0.29
CA ILE A 195 5.18 -2.21 0.02
C ILE A 195 3.91 -2.46 -0.76
N TYR A 196 2.89 -1.65 -0.48
CA TYR A 196 1.66 -1.65 -1.24
C TYR A 196 1.16 -0.22 -1.48
N SER A 197 0.29 -0.08 -2.48
CA SER A 197 -0.38 1.18 -2.79
C SER A 197 -1.82 0.95 -3.26
N GLY A 198 -2.48 2.01 -3.72
CA GLY A 198 -3.82 1.97 -4.31
C GLY A 198 -3.90 2.86 -5.55
N THR A 199 -4.65 2.44 -6.56
CA THR A 199 -4.75 3.15 -7.84
C THR A 199 -5.48 4.49 -7.78
N GLN A 200 -6.36 4.67 -6.79
CA GLN A 200 -7.30 5.79 -6.67
C GLN A 200 -6.76 7.06 -5.98
N LYS A 201 -5.44 7.19 -5.90
CA LYS A 201 -4.75 8.34 -5.32
C LYS A 201 -3.85 8.98 -6.38
N CYS A 202 -2.55 9.08 -6.15
CA CYS A 202 -1.62 9.74 -7.05
C CYS A 202 -1.47 9.04 -8.42
N LEU A 203 -1.82 7.75 -8.52
CA LEU A 203 -1.84 7.03 -9.80
C LEU A 203 -3.01 7.40 -10.73
N SER A 204 -3.99 8.17 -10.25
CA SER A 204 -5.11 8.68 -11.07
C SER A 204 -5.86 7.59 -11.87
N ALA A 205 -6.11 6.45 -11.22
CA ALA A 205 -6.87 5.32 -11.77
C ALA A 205 -8.03 4.92 -10.84
N PRO A 206 -9.11 4.27 -11.32
CA PRO A 206 -10.23 3.92 -10.46
C PRO A 206 -9.82 2.99 -9.31
N PRO A 207 -10.55 3.03 -8.17
CA PRO A 207 -10.32 2.08 -7.08
C PRO A 207 -10.62 0.66 -7.54
N GLY A 208 -9.78 -0.29 -7.14
CA GLY A 208 -9.97 -1.71 -7.46
C GLY A 208 -8.68 -2.48 -7.72
N LEU A 209 -7.53 -1.80 -7.77
CA LEU A 209 -6.22 -2.42 -7.88
C LEU A 209 -5.29 -1.93 -6.79
N SER A 210 -4.44 -2.83 -6.30
CA SER A 210 -3.39 -2.54 -5.33
C SER A 210 -2.05 -3.02 -5.87
N PRO A 211 -1.16 -2.11 -6.32
CA PRO A 211 0.22 -2.46 -6.62
C PRO A 211 0.92 -2.91 -5.34
N VAL A 212 1.63 -4.04 -5.41
CA VAL A 212 2.46 -4.56 -4.31
C VAL A 212 3.86 -4.89 -4.82
N SER A 213 4.85 -4.82 -3.94
CA SER A 213 6.22 -5.28 -4.20
C SER A 213 6.81 -5.93 -2.95
N PHE A 214 7.58 -7.00 -3.14
CA PHE A 214 8.30 -7.73 -2.08
C PHE A 214 9.78 -7.89 -2.43
N SER A 215 10.67 -7.60 -1.49
CA SER A 215 12.10 -7.85 -1.61
C SER A 215 12.41 -9.35 -1.72
N ALA A 216 13.65 -9.69 -2.09
CA ALA A 216 14.11 -11.07 -1.97
C ALA A 216 14.28 -11.43 -0.49
N ALA A 217 13.98 -12.68 -0.15
CA ALA A 217 14.24 -13.25 1.18
C ALA A 217 15.73 -13.36 1.49
#